data_AF-A0A261CGF7-F1
#
_entry.id   AF-A0A261CGF7-F1
#
_cell.length_a   1.000
_cell.length_b   1.000
_cell.length_c   1.000
_cell.angle_alpha   90.00
_cell.angle_beta   90.00
_cell.angle_gamma   90.00
#
_symmetry.space_group_name_H-M   'P 1'
#
loop_
_entity.id
_entity.type
_entity.pdbx_description
1 polymer ?
#
loop_
_entity_poly.entity_id
_entity_poly.type
_entity_poly.pdbx_seq_one_letter_code
_entity_poly.pdbx_strand_id
1 'polypeptide(L)'
;MSWFRPPPPHTQLRPWVPDAIFIPISRAVERVGVFFYNRVLNKTEIGLFDKRWNKNVHGPYCHWRYYGKLDTKLMDVKLGELPAWIARREKTPSAFYNEFMRNVWRVHNLYYSGPVYNNTVKVIFRFIFAYSFLNWLVKSHRYVDFQKTMYHW
;
A
#
# COMPACT_ATOMS: atom_id res chain seq x y z
N MET A 1 11.59 -26.40 -17.34
CA MET A 1 11.84 -26.07 -15.92
C MET A 1 13.34 -26.11 -15.59
N SER A 2 14.18 -25.35 -16.29
CA SER A 2 15.65 -25.32 -16.06
C SER A 2 16.08 -24.33 -14.98
N TRP A 3 15.26 -23.32 -14.70
CA TRP A 3 15.59 -22.21 -13.79
C TRP A 3 15.66 -22.59 -12.30
N PHE A 4 14.97 -23.67 -11.89
CA PHE A 4 14.91 -24.11 -10.50
C PHE A 4 15.83 -25.29 -10.19
N ARG A 5 16.71 -25.68 -11.11
CA ARG A 5 17.69 -26.72 -10.79
C ARG A 5 18.68 -26.14 -9.78
N PRO A 6 18.89 -26.78 -8.62
CA PRO A 6 19.95 -26.33 -7.73
C PRO A 6 21.28 -26.35 -8.51
N PRO A 7 22.19 -25.41 -8.23
CA PRO A 7 23.48 -25.40 -8.89
C PRO A 7 24.20 -26.74 -8.65
N PRO A 8 25.03 -27.21 -9.60
CA PRO A 8 25.77 -28.46 -9.47
C PRO A 8 26.50 -28.55 -8.12
N PRO A 9 26.66 -29.77 -7.55
CA PRO A 9 27.48 -29.96 -6.36
C PRO A 9 28.86 -29.31 -6.57
N HIS A 10 29.35 -28.57 -5.55
CA HIS A 10 30.61 -27.80 -5.56
C HIS A 10 30.63 -26.49 -6.34
N THR A 11 29.49 -25.98 -6.81
CA THR A 11 29.43 -24.63 -7.39
C THR A 11 29.66 -23.58 -6.29
N GLN A 12 30.73 -22.79 -6.38
CA GLN A 12 31.01 -21.72 -5.42
C GLN A 12 30.08 -20.52 -5.70
N LEU A 13 29.01 -20.40 -4.93
CA LEU A 13 28.12 -19.23 -4.93
C LEU A 13 28.80 -18.08 -4.17
N ARG A 14 29.77 -17.43 -4.81
CA ARG A 14 30.31 -16.16 -4.31
C ARG A 14 29.41 -15.02 -4.81
N PRO A 15 29.00 -14.07 -3.96
CA PRO A 15 28.33 -12.88 -4.45
C PRO A 15 29.24 -12.20 -5.49
N TRP A 16 28.65 -11.51 -6.47
CA TRP A 16 29.44 -10.76 -7.46
C TRP A 16 30.28 -9.66 -6.80
N VAL A 17 29.88 -9.23 -5.59
CA VAL A 17 30.61 -8.30 -4.73
C VAL A 17 31.55 -9.07 -3.80
N PRO A 18 32.79 -8.61 -3.58
CA PRO A 18 33.69 -9.20 -2.59
C PRO A 18 33.01 -9.33 -1.21
N ASP A 19 33.21 -10.48 -0.56
CA ASP A 19 32.67 -10.80 0.77
C ASP A 19 33.03 -9.73 1.82
N ALA A 20 34.22 -9.14 1.68
CA ALA A 20 34.70 -8.04 2.53
C ALA A 20 33.80 -6.79 2.51
N ILE A 21 32.98 -6.61 1.47
CA ILE A 21 32.05 -5.48 1.33
C ILE A 21 30.62 -5.94 1.61
N PHE A 22 30.21 -7.10 1.09
CA PHE A 22 28.84 -7.59 1.25
C PHE A 22 28.51 -7.98 2.70
N ILE A 23 29.43 -8.62 3.42
CA ILE A 23 29.22 -9.05 4.81
C ILE A 23 29.01 -7.86 5.77
N PRO A 24 29.86 -6.80 5.79
CA PRO A 24 29.61 -5.67 6.69
C PRO A 24 28.33 -4.92 6.34
N ILE A 25 28.01 -4.75 5.06
CA ILE A 25 26.77 -4.06 4.64
C ILE A 25 25.55 -4.87 5.04
N SER A 26 25.51 -6.17 4.76
CA SER A 26 24.38 -7.04 5.15
C SER A 26 24.19 -7.05 6.67
N ARG A 27 25.28 -7.17 7.45
CA ARG A 27 25.22 -7.07 8.91
C ARG A 27 24.78 -5.69 9.41
N ALA A 28 25.18 -4.61 8.75
CA ALA A 28 24.71 -3.26 9.09
C ALA A 28 23.21 -3.11 8.82
N VAL A 29 22.73 -3.56 7.66
CA VAL A 29 21.31 -3.55 7.30
C VAL A 29 20.49 -4.41 8.27
N GLU A 30 20.97 -5.61 8.60
CA GLU A 30 20.33 -6.48 9.59
C GLU A 30 20.23 -5.79 10.95
N ARG A 31 21.34 -5.23 11.46
CA ARG A 31 21.36 -4.52 12.75
C ARG A 31 20.44 -3.31 12.76
N VAL A 32 20.41 -2.52 11.68
CA VAL A 32 19.50 -1.38 11.54
C VAL A 32 18.05 -1.86 11.50
N GLY A 33 17.76 -2.95 10.78
CA GLY A 33 16.44 -3.56 10.73
C GLY A 33 15.97 -4.07 12.09
N VAL A 34 16.82 -4.81 12.80
CA VAL A 34 16.54 -5.31 14.16
C VAL A 34 16.37 -4.17 15.15
N PHE A 35 17.21 -3.14 15.08
CA PHE A 35 17.07 -1.94 15.90
C PHE A 35 15.74 -1.24 15.64
N PHE A 36 15.40 -0.99 14.37
CA PHE A 36 14.16 -0.35 13.98
C PHE A 36 12.93 -1.16 14.41
N TYR A 37 12.96 -2.47 14.21
CA TYR A 37 11.88 -3.36 14.66
C TYR A 37 11.69 -3.28 16.18
N ASN A 38 12.75 -3.48 16.96
CA ASN A 38 12.67 -3.50 18.41
C ASN A 38 12.30 -2.13 19.00
N ARG A 39 12.77 -1.05 18.37
CA ARG A 39 12.59 0.31 18.89
C ARG A 39 11.29 0.95 18.46
N VAL A 40 10.83 0.67 17.23
CA VAL A 40 9.67 1.32 16.60
C VAL A 40 8.54 0.32 16.43
N LEU A 41 8.68 -0.66 15.53
CA LEU A 41 7.55 -1.51 15.11
C LEU A 41 6.97 -2.34 16.26
N ASN A 42 7.81 -3.00 17.06
CA ASN A 42 7.39 -3.83 18.20
C ASN A 42 6.69 -3.03 19.31
N LYS A 43 6.89 -1.70 19.34
CA LYS A 43 6.23 -0.81 20.30
C LYS A 43 4.95 -0.20 19.75
N THR A 44 4.66 -0.41 18.46
CA THR A 44 3.47 0.09 17.81
C THR A 44 2.51 -1.04 17.50
N GLU A 45 1.23 -0.70 17.38
CA GLU A 45 0.18 -1.68 17.07
C GLU A 45 -0.11 -1.75 15.57
N ILE A 46 0.86 -1.34 14.77
CA ILE A 46 0.75 -1.28 13.31
C ILE A 46 0.77 -2.72 12.77
N GLY A 47 -0.25 -3.06 11.99
CA GLY A 47 -0.37 -4.38 11.35
C GLY A 47 -1.02 -5.46 12.22
N LEU A 48 -1.36 -5.17 13.48
CA LEU A 48 -2.18 -6.05 14.31
C LEU A 48 -3.67 -5.94 13.94
N PHE A 49 -4.48 -6.89 14.40
CA PHE A 49 -5.93 -6.80 14.28
C PHE A 49 -6.45 -5.58 15.04
N ASP A 50 -7.53 -4.98 14.52
CA ASP A 50 -8.23 -3.90 15.19
C ASP A 50 -8.61 -4.34 16.61
N LYS A 51 -8.19 -3.58 17.63
CA LYS A 51 -8.48 -3.87 19.05
C LYS A 51 -9.96 -4.04 19.35
N ARG A 52 -10.80 -3.39 18.54
CA ARG A 52 -12.26 -3.39 18.70
C ARG A 52 -12.89 -4.66 18.15
N TRP A 53 -12.13 -5.49 17.43
CA TRP A 53 -12.61 -6.75 16.91
C TRP A 53 -12.64 -7.83 18.00
N ASN A 54 -13.82 -8.40 18.22
CA ASN A 54 -14.01 -9.60 19.02
C ASN A 54 -14.50 -10.75 18.11
N LYS A 55 -13.76 -11.86 18.07
CA LYS A 55 -14.08 -13.05 17.27
C LYS A 55 -15.49 -13.60 17.55
N ASN A 56 -15.94 -13.55 18.80
CA ASN A 56 -17.24 -14.10 19.21
C ASN A 56 -18.42 -13.23 18.77
N VAL A 57 -18.20 -11.92 18.59
CA VAL A 57 -19.25 -10.96 18.18
C VAL A 57 -19.23 -10.75 16.67
N HIS A 58 -18.05 -10.68 16.07
CA HIS A 58 -17.86 -10.26 14.68
C HIS A 58 -17.57 -11.42 13.71
N GLY A 59 -17.29 -12.62 14.21
CA GLY A 59 -16.87 -13.75 13.38
C GLY A 59 -15.46 -13.56 12.79
N PRO A 60 -15.17 -14.14 11.61
CA PRO A 60 -13.89 -13.98 10.92
C PRO A 60 -13.51 -12.52 10.72
N TYR A 61 -12.21 -12.22 10.81
CA TYR A 61 -11.73 -10.85 10.64
C TYR A 61 -11.88 -10.38 9.18
N CYS A 62 -12.58 -9.28 8.99
CA CYS A 62 -12.79 -8.63 7.70
C CYS A 62 -11.96 -7.34 7.63
N HIS A 63 -10.85 -7.39 6.88
CA HIS A 63 -9.88 -6.30 6.79
C HIS A 63 -10.46 -4.97 6.28
N TRP A 64 -11.55 -4.98 5.49
CA TRP A 64 -12.18 -3.77 4.95
C TRP A 64 -13.28 -3.17 5.85
N ARG A 65 -13.65 -3.84 6.94
CA ARG A 65 -14.70 -3.42 7.87
C ARG A 65 -14.11 -2.56 8.99
N TYR A 66 -14.87 -1.55 9.41
CA TYR A 66 -14.57 -0.80 10.63
C TYR A 66 -15.34 -1.41 11.81
N TYR A 67 -14.63 -1.71 12.90
CA TYR A 67 -15.21 -2.33 14.09
C TYR A 67 -15.54 -1.32 15.20
N GLY A 68 -15.24 -0.03 15.00
CA GLY A 68 -15.60 1.03 15.94
C GLY A 68 -16.96 1.66 15.70
N LYS A 69 -17.30 2.63 16.55
CA LYS A 69 -18.46 3.49 16.37
C LYS A 69 -18.26 4.36 15.14
N LEU A 70 -19.12 4.19 14.13
CA LEU A 70 -19.13 5.04 12.94
C LEU A 70 -19.46 6.47 13.33
N ASP A 71 -18.70 7.40 12.77
CA ASP A 71 -18.88 8.83 12.95
C ASP A 71 -19.57 9.45 11.72
N THR A 72 -20.00 10.71 11.79
CA THR A 72 -20.59 11.37 10.62
C THR A 72 -19.59 11.45 9.46
N LYS A 73 -20.06 11.14 8.25
CA LYS A 73 -19.23 11.19 7.04
C LYS A 73 -18.84 12.63 6.77
N LEU A 74 -17.67 12.85 6.19
CA LEU A 74 -17.18 14.20 5.88
C LEU A 74 -18.19 15.04 5.08
N MET A 75 -18.88 14.43 4.12
CA MET A 75 -19.87 15.11 3.27
C MET A 75 -21.19 15.45 3.98
N ASP A 76 -21.47 14.84 5.14
CA ASP A 76 -22.69 15.06 5.92
C ASP A 76 -22.47 16.06 7.08
N VAL A 77 -21.26 16.61 7.21
CA VAL A 77 -20.86 17.49 8.31
C VAL A 77 -21.11 18.95 7.94
N LYS A 78 -21.74 19.70 8.85
CA LYS A 78 -21.88 21.15 8.70
C LYS A 78 -20.52 21.82 8.77
N LEU A 79 -20.27 22.81 7.91
CA LEU A 79 -18.98 23.52 7.84
C LEU A 79 -18.55 24.12 9.18
N GLY A 80 -19.50 24.65 9.98
CA GLY A 80 -19.21 25.18 11.31
C GLY A 80 -18.78 24.12 12.34
N GLU A 81 -19.16 22.85 12.14
CA GLU A 81 -18.78 21.73 13.01
C GLU A 81 -17.50 21.01 12.54
N LEU A 82 -16.97 21.40 11.37
CA LEU A 82 -15.81 20.75 10.76
C LEU A 82 -14.55 20.76 11.66
N PRO A 83 -14.20 21.85 12.36
CA PRO A 83 -13.05 21.82 13.27
C PRO A 83 -13.22 20.82 14.41
N ALA A 84 -14.42 20.77 15.02
CA ALA A 84 -14.75 19.81 16.07
C ALA A 84 -14.77 18.35 15.54
N TRP A 85 -15.20 18.17 14.29
CA TRP A 85 -15.16 16.89 13.58
C TRP A 85 -13.73 16.39 13.34
N ILE A 86 -12.80 17.27 12.98
CA ILE A 86 -11.39 16.90 12.84
C ILE A 86 -10.78 16.64 14.23
N ALA A 87 -11.17 17.41 15.25
CA ALA A 87 -10.63 17.32 16.60
C ALA A 87 -10.88 15.96 17.26
N ARG A 88 -12.08 15.38 17.09
CA ARG A 88 -12.49 14.10 17.69
C ARG A 88 -11.88 12.85 17.06
N ARG A 89 -11.10 12.99 15.96
CA ARG A 89 -10.46 11.86 15.28
C ARG A 89 -9.13 11.48 15.90
N GLU A 90 -8.85 10.17 15.91
CA GLU A 90 -7.55 9.64 16.28
C GLU A 90 -6.52 10.01 15.20
N LYS A 91 -5.49 10.78 15.59
CA LYS A 91 -4.42 11.27 14.71
C LYS A 91 -3.12 10.49 14.87
N THR A 92 -3.20 9.28 15.42
CA THR A 92 -2.03 8.43 15.63
C THR A 92 -1.57 7.82 14.30
N PRO A 93 -0.25 7.60 14.09
CA PRO A 93 0.24 6.96 12.87
C PRO A 93 -0.39 5.57 12.62
N SER A 94 -0.70 4.84 13.70
CA SER A 94 -1.39 3.55 13.60
C SER A 94 -2.83 3.69 13.10
N ALA A 95 -3.56 4.74 13.51
CA ALA A 95 -4.90 4.99 13.00
C ALA A 95 -4.87 5.27 11.49
N PHE A 96 -3.93 6.10 11.02
CA PHE A 96 -3.73 6.36 9.60
C PHE A 96 -3.42 5.08 8.80
N TYR A 97 -2.49 4.26 9.29
CA TYR A 97 -2.15 2.99 8.65
C TYR A 97 -3.36 2.05 8.58
N ASN A 98 -4.12 1.91 9.67
CA ASN A 98 -5.28 1.04 9.74
C ASN A 98 -6.39 1.48 8.77
N GLU A 99 -6.67 2.79 8.66
CA GLU A 99 -7.64 3.32 7.68
C GLU A 99 -7.16 3.15 6.24
N PHE A 100 -5.87 3.39 5.97
CA PHE A 100 -5.30 3.20 4.64
C PHE A 100 -5.42 1.74 4.20
N MET A 101 -4.97 0.80 5.02
CA MET A 101 -5.05 -0.63 4.73
C MET A 101 -6.49 -1.09 4.57
N ARG A 102 -7.41 -0.61 5.41
CA ARG A 102 -8.84 -0.92 5.29
C ARG A 102 -9.40 -0.49 3.94
N ASN A 103 -9.04 0.69 3.44
CA ASN A 103 -9.47 1.16 2.12
C ASN A 103 -8.85 0.36 0.98
N VAL A 104 -7.56 -0.02 1.08
CA VAL A 104 -6.92 -0.91 0.12
C VAL A 104 -7.68 -2.24 0.05
N TRP A 105 -7.96 -2.86 1.20
CA TRP A 105 -8.74 -4.11 1.27
C TRP A 105 -10.18 -3.93 0.80
N ARG A 106 -10.80 -2.78 1.04
CA ARG A 106 -12.15 -2.47 0.53
C ARG A 106 -12.16 -2.44 -0.99
N VAL A 107 -11.22 -1.70 -1.59
CA VAL A 107 -11.09 -1.61 -3.05
C VAL A 107 -10.78 -2.98 -3.63
N HIS A 108 -9.86 -3.73 -3.02
CA HIS A 108 -9.53 -5.08 -3.42
C HIS A 108 -10.76 -6.01 -3.40
N ASN A 109 -11.49 -6.05 -2.29
CA ASN A 109 -12.69 -6.87 -2.14
C ASN A 109 -13.82 -6.44 -3.09
N LEU A 110 -14.06 -5.15 -3.28
CA LEU A 110 -15.15 -4.69 -4.15
C LEU A 110 -14.85 -4.94 -5.63
N TYR A 111 -13.62 -4.67 -6.07
CA TYR A 111 -13.30 -4.50 -7.48
C TYR A 111 -12.40 -5.58 -8.07
N TYR A 112 -11.61 -6.29 -7.27
CA TYR A 112 -10.59 -7.22 -7.77
C TYR A 112 -10.87 -8.68 -7.43
N SER A 113 -11.21 -9.01 -6.18
CA SER A 113 -11.33 -10.41 -5.74
C SER A 113 -12.72 -10.80 -5.22
N GLY A 114 -13.50 -9.88 -4.68
CA GLY A 114 -14.79 -10.22 -4.08
C GLY A 114 -15.94 -10.33 -5.09
N PRO A 115 -17.13 -10.75 -4.65
CA PRO A 115 -18.19 -11.21 -5.54
C PRO A 115 -19.00 -10.10 -6.21
N VAL A 116 -18.86 -8.83 -5.79
CA VAL A 116 -19.83 -7.77 -6.13
C VAL A 116 -19.53 -7.10 -7.48
N TYR A 117 -18.32 -6.56 -7.67
CA TYR A 117 -17.94 -5.85 -8.90
C TYR A 117 -16.72 -6.46 -9.60
N ASN A 118 -16.32 -7.66 -9.20
CA ASN A 118 -15.24 -8.38 -9.85
C ASN A 118 -15.70 -8.85 -11.24
N ASN A 119 -14.97 -8.42 -12.25
CA ASN A 119 -15.06 -8.94 -13.60
C ASN A 119 -13.65 -8.85 -14.19
N THR A 120 -13.12 -9.98 -14.64
CA THR A 120 -11.75 -10.08 -15.18
C THR A 120 -11.48 -9.06 -16.28
N VAL A 121 -12.44 -8.83 -17.18
CA VAL A 121 -12.33 -7.83 -18.26
C VAL A 121 -12.18 -6.42 -17.67
N LYS A 122 -13.04 -6.06 -16.71
CA LYS A 122 -12.96 -4.74 -16.04
C LYS A 122 -11.64 -4.56 -15.30
N VAL A 123 -11.13 -5.61 -14.66
CA VAL A 123 -9.83 -5.58 -13.97
C VAL A 123 -8.69 -5.31 -14.97
N ILE A 124 -8.67 -6.02 -16.10
CA ILE A 124 -7.66 -5.81 -17.16
C ILE A 124 -7.71 -4.37 -17.68
N PHE A 125 -8.90 -3.87 -18.02
CA PHE A 125 -9.05 -2.50 -18.53
C PHE A 125 -8.59 -1.45 -17.52
N ARG A 126 -8.81 -1.64 -16.20
CA ARG A 126 -8.29 -0.71 -15.18
C ARG A 126 -6.76 -0.61 -15.23
N PHE A 127 -6.06 -1.72 -15.39
CA PHE A 127 -4.60 -1.72 -15.51
C PHE A 127 -4.13 -1.08 -16.82
N ILE A 128 -4.81 -1.37 -17.95
CA ILE A 128 -4.52 -0.74 -19.25
C ILE A 128 -4.68 0.78 -19.15
N PHE A 129 -5.82 1.26 -18.62
CA PHE A 129 -6.06 2.69 -18.47
C PHE A 129 -5.07 3.35 -17.51
N ALA A 130 -4.76 2.71 -16.38
CA ALA A 130 -3.76 3.23 -15.44
C ALA A 130 -2.37 3.34 -16.10
N TYR A 131 -1.96 2.33 -16.88
CA TYR A 131 -0.68 2.35 -17.60
C TYR A 131 -0.66 3.41 -18.71
N SER A 132 -1.71 3.50 -19.53
CA SER A 132 -1.84 4.53 -20.56
C SER A 132 -1.84 5.94 -19.95
N PHE A 133 -2.55 6.13 -18.84
CA PHE A 133 -2.57 7.40 -18.12
C PHE A 133 -1.19 7.77 -17.55
N LEU A 134 -0.47 6.81 -16.95
CA LEU A 134 0.89 7.05 -16.45
C LEU A 134 1.85 7.42 -17.60
N ASN A 135 1.76 6.72 -18.73
CA ASN A 135 2.55 7.05 -19.91
C ASN A 135 2.26 8.46 -20.42
N TRP A 136 0.98 8.83 -20.48
CA TRP A 136 0.57 10.19 -20.86
C TRP A 136 1.12 11.22 -19.86
N LEU A 137 0.96 11.00 -18.56
CA LEU A 137 1.42 11.92 -17.52
C LEU A 137 2.93 12.15 -17.59
N VAL A 138 3.73 11.09 -17.72
CA VAL A 138 5.19 11.19 -17.85
C VAL A 138 5.61 11.89 -19.15
N LYS A 139 4.90 11.67 -20.25
CA LYS A 139 5.24 12.24 -21.57
C LYS A 139 4.60 13.61 -21.84
N SER A 140 3.62 14.03 -21.04
CA SER A 140 2.85 15.26 -21.22
C SER A 140 3.73 16.50 -21.39
N HIS A 141 4.83 16.60 -20.62
CA HIS A 141 5.78 17.71 -20.70
C HIS A 141 6.38 17.91 -22.10
N ARG A 142 6.55 16.84 -22.88
CA ARG A 142 7.12 16.91 -24.24
C ARG A 142 6.19 17.60 -25.22
N TYR A 143 4.89 17.61 -24.93
CA TYR A 143 3.86 18.21 -25.78
C TYR A 143 3.63 19.69 -25.47
N VAL A 144 4.23 20.23 -24.40
CA VAL A 144 4.13 21.65 -24.04
C VAL A 144 4.78 22.54 -25.10
N ASP A 145 5.88 22.09 -25.73
CA ASP A 145 6.52 22.85 -26.80
C ASP A 145 5.72 22.81 -28.11
N PHE A 146 5.03 21.70 -28.38
CA PHE A 146 4.11 21.58 -29.52
C PHE A 146 2.86 22.46 -29.38
N GLN A 147 2.47 22.83 -28.15
CA GLN A 147 1.38 23.79 -27.92
C GLN A 147 1.78 25.23 -28.27
N LYS A 148 3.09 25.55 -28.25
CA LYS A 148 3.60 26.89 -28.63
C LYS A 148 3.67 27.05 -30.15
N THR A 149 3.85 25.95 -30.87
CA THR A 149 3.80 25.94 -32.33
C THR A 149 2.34 25.92 -32.76
N MET A 150 1.81 27.07 -33.18
CA MET A 150 0.52 27.13 -33.86
C MET A 150 0.63 26.38 -35.18
N TYR A 151 0.16 25.13 -35.22
CA TYR A 151 -0.12 24.46 -36.49
C TYR A 151 -1.50 24.90 -36.98
N HIS A 152 -1.54 26.15 -37.43
CA HIS A 152 -2.63 26.67 -38.24
C HIS A 152 -2.00 27.29 -39.48
N TRP A 153 -2.28 26.70 -40.63
CA TRP A 153 -2.59 27.49 -41.82
C TRP A 153 -3.99 28.09 -41.64
#